data_AF-A4UD44-F1
#
_entry.id   AF-A4UD44-F1
#
_cell.length_a   1.000
_cell.length_b   1.000
_cell.length_c   1.000
_cell.angle_alpha   90.00
_cell.angle_beta   90.00
_cell.angle_gamma   90.00
#
_symmetry.space_group_name_H-M   'P 1'
#
loop_
_entity.id
_entity.type
_entity.pdbx_description
1 polymer ?
#
loop_
_entity_poly.entity_id
_entity_poly.type
_entity_poly.pdbx_seq_one_letter_code
_entity_poly.pdbx_strand_id
1 'polypeptide(L)'
;AVMDDLFEYFGSMTLPAQVRIALACCLNMCGAVHASDIAILGVHRKPPMIDHARITGVCELPLAIASCPLGAVKPAKVTVNGEEIKSVQINNERCMF
;
A
#
# COMPACT_ATOMS: atom_id res chain seq x y z
N ALA A 1 20.87 10.09 -6.11
CA ALA A 1 20.01 8.89 -6.13
C ALA A 1 20.80 7.71 -5.55
N VAL A 2 20.16 6.63 -5.10
CA VAL A 2 20.86 5.52 -4.41
C VAL A 2 22.06 4.98 -5.21
N MET A 3 21.94 4.88 -6.54
CA MET A 3 23.03 4.40 -7.39
C MET A 3 24.17 5.41 -7.57
N ASP A 4 23.92 6.71 -7.41
CA ASP A 4 24.96 7.74 -7.50
C ASP A 4 25.93 7.61 -6.30
N ASP A 5 25.38 7.38 -5.11
CA ASP A 5 26.16 7.20 -3.88
C ASP A 5 26.88 5.84 -3.82
N LEU A 6 26.42 4.86 -4.59
CA LEU A 6 26.96 3.50 -4.63
C LEU A 6 27.81 3.20 -5.87
N PHE A 7 28.10 4.20 -6.71
CA PHE A 7 28.79 4.01 -7.98
C PHE A 7 30.18 3.38 -7.81
N GLU A 8 30.92 3.76 -6.76
CA GLU A 8 32.26 3.19 -6.44
C GLU A 8 32.21 1.68 -6.16
N TYR A 9 31.11 1.17 -5.59
CA TYR A 9 30.91 -0.26 -5.32
C TYR A 9 30.46 -1.02 -6.57
N PHE A 10 29.75 -0.37 -7.50
CA PHE A 10 29.22 -1.01 -8.69
C PHE A 10 30.31 -1.52 -9.64
N GLY A 11 31.40 -0.76 -9.79
CA GLY A 11 32.55 -1.13 -10.62
C GLY A 11 33.65 -1.93 -9.91
N SER A 12 33.52 -2.17 -8.61
CA SER A 12 34.54 -2.85 -7.79
C SER A 12 34.04 -4.18 -7.22
N MET A 13 34.94 -4.96 -6.62
CA MET A 13 34.62 -6.25 -5.97
C MET A 13 35.16 -6.28 -4.54
N THR A 14 34.94 -5.19 -3.80
CA THR A 14 35.43 -5.03 -2.42
C THR A 14 34.49 -5.62 -1.36
N LEU A 15 33.25 -5.94 -1.75
CA LEU A 15 32.25 -6.51 -0.85
C LEU A 15 32.43 -8.03 -0.68
N PRO A 16 32.08 -8.61 0.49
CA PRO A 16 32.24 -10.05 0.75
C PRO A 16 31.43 -10.96 -0.18
N ALA A 17 30.34 -10.45 -0.76
CA ALA A 17 29.47 -11.13 -1.70
C ALA A 17 28.75 -10.11 -2.59
N GLN A 18 28.08 -10.61 -3.64
CA GLN A 18 27.22 -9.77 -4.49
C GLN A 18 26.02 -9.28 -3.68
N VAL A 19 25.83 -7.96 -3.61
CA VAL A 19 24.69 -7.33 -2.93
C VAL A 19 23.64 -6.92 -3.96
N ARG A 20 22.39 -7.34 -3.73
CA ARG A 20 21.22 -6.98 -4.55
C ARG A 20 20.36 -5.99 -3.79
N ILE A 21 20.16 -4.82 -4.39
CA ILE A 21 19.30 -3.75 -3.85
C ILE A 21 18.06 -3.66 -4.72
N ALA A 22 16.88 -3.72 -4.09
CA ALA A 22 15.61 -3.56 -4.80
C ALA A 22 14.73 -2.49 -4.13
N LEU A 23 13.90 -1.85 -4.96
CA LEU A 23 12.96 -0.83 -4.52
C LEU A 23 11.55 -1.17 -5.01
N ALA A 24 10.56 -0.99 -4.15
CA ALA A 24 9.14 -1.01 -4.49
C ALA A 24 8.47 0.22 -3.91
N CYS A 25 7.65 0.86 -4.72
CA CYS A 25 6.94 2.08 -4.35
C CYS A 25 5.75 1.84 -3.40
N CYS A 26 5.26 0.61 -3.31
CA CYS A 26 4.16 0.21 -2.41
C CYS A 26 4.27 -1.26 -2.01
N LEU A 27 3.39 -1.70 -1.10
CA LEU A 27 3.38 -3.04 -0.52
C LEU A 27 2.95 -4.16 -1.47
N ASN A 28 2.55 -3.84 -2.70
CA ASN A 28 2.44 -4.86 -3.74
C ASN A 28 3.80 -5.44 -4.13
N MET A 29 4.90 -4.79 -3.71
CA MET A 29 6.27 -5.30 -3.81
C MET A 29 6.64 -5.79 -5.21
N CYS A 30 6.16 -5.12 -6.27
CA CYS A 30 6.39 -5.52 -7.65
C CYS A 30 7.91 -5.58 -7.95
N GLY A 31 8.46 -6.79 -8.05
CA GLY A 31 9.89 -7.04 -8.23
C GLY A 31 10.46 -7.90 -7.11
N ALA A 32 11.72 -7.65 -6.75
CA ALA A 32 12.51 -8.51 -5.86
C ALA A 32 12.63 -8.00 -4.41
N VAL A 33 11.87 -6.99 -4.00
CA VAL A 33 12.00 -6.33 -2.68
C VAL A 33 11.88 -7.31 -1.51
N HIS A 34 11.01 -8.30 -1.62
CA HIS A 34 10.80 -9.32 -0.59
C HIS A 34 11.94 -10.35 -0.49
N ALA A 35 12.90 -10.35 -1.42
CA ALA A 35 13.98 -11.34 -1.53
C ALA A 35 15.33 -10.71 -1.94
N SER A 36 15.55 -9.45 -1.57
CA SER A 36 16.80 -8.73 -1.82
C SER A 36 17.62 -8.57 -0.55
N ASP A 37 18.95 -8.48 -0.68
CA ASP A 37 19.84 -8.25 0.45
C ASP A 37 19.54 -6.91 1.14
N ILE A 38 19.21 -5.89 0.35
CA ILE A 38 18.71 -4.60 0.82
C ILE A 38 17.41 -4.26 0.08
N ALA A 39 16.38 -3.94 0.85
CA ALA A 39 15.04 -3.66 0.36
C ALA A 39 14.61 -2.25 0.75
N ILE A 40 14.19 -1.45 -0.22
CA ILE A 40 13.58 -0.13 0.00
C ILE A 40 12.10 -0.23 -0.34
N LEU A 41 11.24 -0.01 0.66
CA LEU A 41 9.79 -0.15 0.52
C LEU A 41 9.06 1.13 0.91
N GLY A 42 8.24 1.64 0.00
CA GLY A 42 7.28 2.70 0.31
C GLY A 42 6.09 2.17 1.10
N VAL A 43 5.81 2.79 2.25
CA VAL A 43 4.64 2.46 3.11
C VAL A 43 3.82 3.71 3.42
N HIS A 44 2.50 3.55 3.46
CA HIS A 44 1.59 4.59 3.95
C HIS A 44 1.54 4.57 5.48
N ARG A 45 1.12 5.69 6.08
CA ARG A 45 0.98 5.88 7.54
C ARG A 45 -0.30 6.63 7.92
N LYS A 46 -1.27 6.67 7.00
CA LYS A 46 -2.63 7.14 7.30
C LYS A 46 -3.66 6.20 6.67
N PRO A 47 -4.81 5.97 7.32
CA PRO A 47 -5.93 5.25 6.73
C PRO A 47 -6.43 5.95 5.46
N PRO A 48 -7.03 5.21 4.51
CA PRO A 48 -7.54 5.82 3.29
C PRO A 48 -8.76 6.70 3.58
N MET A 49 -8.86 7.80 2.84
CA MET A 49 -10.04 8.67 2.87
C MET A 49 -11.15 8.07 2.00
N ILE A 50 -12.39 8.15 2.47
CA ILE A 50 -13.54 7.55 1.78
C ILE A 50 -14.30 8.65 1.03
N ASP A 51 -14.38 8.53 -0.29
CA ASP A 51 -15.28 9.35 -1.10
C ASP A 51 -16.66 8.68 -1.16
N HIS A 52 -17.49 9.00 -0.17
CA HIS A 52 -18.84 8.42 -0.06
C HIS A 52 -19.71 8.77 -1.28
N ALA A 53 -19.56 9.95 -1.89
CA ALA A 53 -20.42 10.39 -2.98
C ALA A 53 -20.28 9.53 -4.25
N ARG A 54 -19.10 8.95 -4.49
CA ARG A 54 -18.79 8.22 -5.73
C ARG A 54 -18.72 6.71 -5.56
N ILE A 55 -18.50 6.20 -4.34
CA ILE A 55 -18.12 4.80 -4.10
C ILE A 55 -19.07 3.78 -4.71
N THR A 56 -20.39 4.01 -4.68
CA THR A 56 -21.39 3.09 -5.22
C THR A 56 -21.31 2.94 -6.74
N GLY A 57 -20.84 3.98 -7.45
CA GLY A 57 -20.72 3.98 -8.91
C GLY A 57 -19.38 3.45 -9.43
N VAL A 58 -18.36 3.34 -8.57
CA VAL A 58 -16.98 2.97 -9.00
C VAL A 58 -16.41 1.75 -8.28
N CYS A 59 -17.04 1.28 -7.20
CA CYS A 59 -16.54 0.15 -6.42
C CYS A 59 -17.60 -0.93 -6.23
N GLU A 60 -17.20 -2.18 -6.43
CA GLU A 60 -17.94 -3.32 -5.92
C GLU A 60 -17.65 -3.47 -4.42
N LEU A 61 -18.56 -3.02 -3.56
CA LEU A 61 -18.35 -2.98 -2.11
C LEU A 61 -17.89 -4.33 -1.49
N PRO A 62 -18.42 -5.50 -1.91
CA PRO A 62 -17.93 -6.78 -1.40
C PRO A 62 -16.45 -7.03 -1.70
N LEU A 63 -15.95 -6.61 -2.88
CA LEU A 63 -14.54 -6.73 -3.23
C LEU A 63 -13.68 -5.80 -2.37
N ALA A 64 -14.14 -4.57 -2.13
CA ALA A 64 -13.43 -3.63 -1.27
C ALA A 64 -13.37 -4.10 0.21
N ILE A 65 -14.39 -4.81 0.68
CA ILE A 65 -14.39 -5.41 2.03
C ILE A 65 -13.44 -6.61 2.08
N ALA A 66 -13.52 -7.52 1.10
CA ALA A 66 -12.72 -8.74 1.06
C ALA A 66 -11.22 -8.49 0.82
N SER A 67 -10.85 -7.35 0.23
CA SER A 67 -9.45 -6.99 -0.01
C SER A 67 -8.68 -6.65 1.28
N CYS A 68 -9.36 -6.37 2.39
CA CYS A 68 -8.71 -5.95 3.63
C CYS A 68 -8.19 -7.16 4.43
N PRO A 69 -6.86 -7.35 4.57
CA PRO A 69 -6.30 -8.52 5.25
C PRO A 69 -6.61 -8.56 6.75
N LEU A 70 -6.83 -7.39 7.37
CA LEU A 70 -7.10 -7.24 8.80
C LEU A 70 -8.59 -7.06 9.12
N GLY A 71 -9.47 -7.12 8.11
CA GLY A 71 -10.91 -6.93 8.28
C GLY A 71 -11.27 -5.58 8.92
N ALA A 72 -10.55 -4.52 8.54
CA ALA A 72 -10.80 -3.16 9.00
C ALA A 72 -11.96 -2.47 8.25
N VAL A 73 -12.23 -2.90 7.01
CA VAL A 73 -13.31 -2.37 6.16
C VAL A 73 -14.61 -3.09 6.47
N LYS A 74 -15.66 -2.34 6.78
CA LYS A 74 -17.01 -2.85 7.09
C LYS A 74 -18.07 -2.20 6.21
N PRO A 75 -19.15 -2.91 5.85
CA PRO A 75 -20.29 -2.30 5.16
C PRO A 75 -20.96 -1.26 6.06
N ALA A 76 -21.39 -0.14 5.48
CA ALA A 76 -22.07 0.93 6.17
C ALA A 76 -23.12 1.59 5.27
N LYS A 77 -23.99 2.41 5.86
CA LYS A 77 -24.86 3.34 5.13
C LYS A 77 -24.54 4.75 5.59
N VAL A 78 -24.42 5.67 4.65
CA VAL A 78 -24.07 7.08 4.94
C VAL A 78 -25.02 7.98 4.17
N THR A 79 -25.43 9.09 4.79
CA THR A 79 -26.25 10.10 4.12
C THR A 79 -25.36 11.10 3.39
N VAL A 80 -25.51 11.20 2.07
CA VAL A 80 -24.82 12.19 1.24
C VAL A 80 -25.88 13.00 0.49
N ASN A 81 -25.84 14.33 0.61
CA ASN A 81 -26.79 15.25 -0.03
C ASN A 81 -28.28 14.93 0.25
N GLY A 82 -28.58 14.36 1.43
CA GLY A 82 -29.94 14.00 1.85
C GLY A 82 -30.39 12.60 1.42
N GLU A 83 -29.58 11.86 0.66
CA GLU A 83 -29.87 10.49 0.24
C GLU A 83 -29.04 9.47 1.01
N GLU A 84 -29.67 8.35 1.40
CA GLU A 84 -28.99 7.25 2.08
C GLU A 84 -28.33 6.33 1.04
N ILE A 85 -27.01 6.29 1.03
CA ILE A 85 -26.22 5.50 0.10
C ILE A 85 -25.46 4.37 0.80
N LYS A 86 -25.28 3.26 0.09
CA LYS A 86 -24.45 2.14 0.56
C LYS A 86 -22.97 2.54 0.46
N SER A 87 -22.22 2.34 1.52
CA SER A 87 -20.81 2.72 1.59
C SER A 87 -20.03 1.74 2.48
N VAL A 88 -18.81 2.12 2.86
CA VAL A 88 -17.99 1.41 3.83
C VAL A 88 -17.56 2.34 4.96
N GLN A 89 -17.22 1.74 6.09
CA GLN A 89 -16.55 2.39 7.21
C GLN A 89 -15.25 1.65 7.51
N ILE A 90 -14.23 2.39 7.94
CA ILE A 90 -12.91 1.83 8.28
C ILE A 90 -12.70 1.93 9.78
N ASN A 91 -12.31 0.81 10.40
CA ASN A 91 -11.80 0.80 11.77
C ASN A 91 -10.30 1.16 11.76
N ASN A 92 -9.98 2.39 12.16
CA ASN A 92 -8.60 2.90 12.18
C ASN A 92 -7.68 2.12 13.12
N GLU A 93 -8.19 1.55 14.23
CA GLU A 93 -7.38 0.75 15.16
C GLU A 93 -6.92 -0.58 14.54
N ARG A 94 -7.65 -1.06 13.53
CA ARG A 94 -7.30 -2.27 12.77
C ARG A 94 -6.61 -1.98 11.45
N CYS A 95 -6.62 -0.74 10.98
CA CYS A 95 -5.94 -0.37 9.75
C CYS A 95 -4.44 -0.25 10.03
N MET A 96 -3.61 -0.89 9.20
CA MET A 96 -2.15 -0.89 9.37
C MET A 96 -1.43 0.29 8.69
N PHE A 97 -2.20 1.16 8.03
CA PHE A 97 -1.72 2.41 7.45
C PHE A 97 -2.50 3.53 8.08
#